data_AF-A0A1H4BSB8-F1
#
_entry.id   AF-A0A1H4BSB8-F1
#
_cell.length_a   1.000
_cell.length_b   1.000
_cell.length_c   1.000
_cell.angle_alpha   90.00
_cell.angle_beta   90.00
_cell.angle_gamma   90.00
#
_symmetry.space_group_name_H-M   'P 1'
#
loop_
_entity.id
_entity.type
_entity.pdbx_description
1 polymer ?
#
loop_
_entity_poly.entity_id
_entity_poly.type
_entity_poly.pdbx_seq_one_letter_code
_entity_poly.pdbx_strand_id
1 'polypeptide(L)'
;MFEKNDKRRLYWLIDQYFSKQINGWTFCNEYYYSYSLEIKSDDLTDIEQSAFSELDKISSRYTDVEEDLIKYPGTYYNEEQLKQKILETKEKLQEQRRV
;
A
#
# COMPACT_ATOMS: atom_id res chain seq x y z
N MET A 1 -10.15 3.56 14.20
CA MET A 1 -9.06 2.76 13.62
C MET A 1 -9.58 1.34 13.47
N PHE A 2 -9.44 0.72 12.29
CA PHE A 2 -9.88 -0.66 12.04
C PHE A 2 -8.83 -1.66 12.54
N GLU A 3 -9.25 -2.87 12.92
CA GLU A 3 -8.33 -3.96 13.32
C GLU A 3 -7.45 -4.40 12.15
N LYS A 4 -6.30 -5.04 12.43
CA LYS A 4 -5.32 -5.41 11.39
C LYS A 4 -5.82 -6.45 10.39
N ASN A 5 -6.68 -7.36 10.84
CA ASN A 5 -7.33 -8.38 10.01
C ASN A 5 -8.61 -7.89 9.31
N ASP A 6 -8.96 -6.60 9.45
CA ASP A 6 -10.10 -6.00 8.78
C ASP A 6 -9.65 -5.28 7.51
N LYS A 7 -10.09 -5.74 6.34
CA LYS A 7 -9.69 -5.14 5.05
C LYS A 7 -9.99 -3.65 4.93
N ARG A 8 -10.99 -3.12 5.66
CA ARG A 8 -11.29 -1.68 5.71
C ARG A 8 -10.11 -0.86 6.20
N ARG A 9 -9.19 -1.47 6.96
CA ARG A 9 -7.94 -0.85 7.38
C ARG A 9 -7.05 -0.48 6.19
N LEU A 10 -6.96 -1.31 5.15
CA LEU A 10 -6.14 -1.00 3.96
C LEU A 10 -6.63 0.25 3.25
N TYR A 11 -7.95 0.37 3.07
CA TYR A 11 -8.57 1.58 2.53
C TYR A 11 -8.32 2.80 3.41
N TRP A 12 -8.47 2.64 4.72
CA TRP A 12 -8.24 3.72 5.67
C TRP A 12 -6.79 4.20 5.65
N LEU A 13 -5.80 3.31 5.56
CA LEU A 13 -4.38 3.65 5.45
C LEU A 13 -4.09 4.48 4.19
N ILE A 14 -4.68 4.11 3.05
CA ILE A 14 -4.58 4.87 1.80
C ILE A 14 -5.07 6.30 2.01
N ASP A 15 -6.23 6.47 2.66
CA ASP A 15 -6.78 7.79 2.95
C ASP A 15 -5.94 8.58 3.97
N GLN A 16 -5.37 7.92 4.98
CA GLN A 16 -4.47 8.58 5.94
C GLN A 16 -3.18 9.08 5.28
N TYR A 17 -2.62 8.31 4.35
CA TYR A 17 -1.45 8.70 3.58
C TYR A 17 -1.73 9.95 2.73
N PHE A 18 -2.84 9.97 1.97
CA PHE A 18 -3.20 11.14 1.16
C PHE A 18 -3.62 12.37 1.96
N SER A 19 -4.21 12.19 3.14
CA SER A 19 -4.51 13.28 4.07
C SER A 19 -3.30 13.74 4.89
N LYS A 20 -2.10 13.21 4.58
CA LYS A 20 -0.81 13.51 5.22
C LYS A 20 -0.82 13.29 6.74
N GLN A 21 -1.69 12.40 7.22
CA GLN A 21 -1.73 12.01 8.64
C GLN A 21 -0.65 10.98 8.97
N ILE A 22 -0.19 10.23 7.97
CA ILE A 22 0.92 9.28 8.06
C ILE A 22 1.89 9.49 6.89
N ASN A 23 3.17 9.16 7.10
CA ASN A 23 4.22 9.21 6.08
C ASN A 23 4.41 7.83 5.40
N GLY A 24 5.30 7.75 4.40
CA GLY A 24 5.60 6.52 3.67
C GLY A 24 6.00 5.35 4.58
N TRP A 25 6.92 5.56 5.53
CA TRP A 25 7.32 4.52 6.48
C TRP A 25 6.17 3.99 7.34
N THR A 26 5.36 4.89 7.92
CA THR A 26 4.20 4.49 8.72
C THR A 26 3.19 3.74 7.86
N PHE A 27 2.94 4.22 6.64
CA PHE A 27 2.06 3.53 5.69
C PHE A 27 2.55 2.12 5.38
N CYS A 28 3.81 1.97 4.96
CA CYS A 28 4.38 0.68 4.57
C CYS A 28 4.37 -0.33 5.72
N ASN A 29 4.74 0.10 6.94
CA ASN A 29 4.74 -0.78 8.11
C ASN A 29 3.32 -1.23 8.49
N GLU A 30 2.38 -0.29 8.58
CA GLU A 30 1.00 -0.62 8.95
C GLU A 30 0.29 -1.43 7.86
N TYR A 31 0.64 -1.19 6.59
CA TYR A 31 0.16 -1.98 5.47
C TYR A 31 0.68 -3.42 5.56
N TYR A 32 1.99 -3.62 5.79
CA TYR A 32 2.59 -4.93 5.99
C TYR A 32 1.91 -5.71 7.14
N TYR A 33 1.74 -5.08 8.30
CA TYR A 33 1.10 -5.71 9.45
C TYR A 33 -0.38 -6.06 9.21
N SER A 34 -1.01 -5.49 8.19
CA SER A 34 -2.40 -5.78 7.86
C SER A 34 -2.49 -6.75 6.69
N TYR A 35 -2.05 -6.34 5.50
CA TYR A 35 -2.18 -7.10 4.27
C TYR A 35 -1.30 -8.36 4.25
N SER A 36 -0.02 -8.23 4.62
CA SER A 36 0.94 -9.33 4.51
C SER A 36 0.82 -10.35 5.64
N LEU A 37 0.31 -9.97 6.82
CA LEU A 37 0.27 -10.85 8.00
C LEU A 37 -1.12 -11.31 8.44
N GLU A 38 -2.15 -10.46 8.32
CA GLU A 38 -3.41 -10.65 9.04
C GLU A 38 -4.62 -10.87 8.12
N ILE A 39 -4.66 -10.21 6.97
CA ILE A 39 -5.75 -10.35 6.00
C ILE A 39 -5.55 -11.61 5.17
N LYS A 40 -6.59 -12.44 5.06
CA LYS A 40 -6.56 -13.66 4.25
C LYS A 40 -7.02 -13.36 2.83
N SER A 41 -6.56 -14.15 1.86
CA SER A 41 -7.01 -14.05 0.46
C SER A 41 -8.53 -14.11 0.34
N ASP A 42 -9.17 -14.95 1.14
CA ASP A 42 -10.61 -15.20 1.11
C ASP A 42 -11.44 -13.99 1.60
N ASP A 43 -10.79 -13.01 2.25
CA ASP A 43 -11.44 -11.76 2.68
C ASP A 43 -11.51 -10.71 1.54
N LEU A 44 -10.77 -10.94 0.45
CA LEU A 44 -10.58 -10.00 -0.65
C LEU A 44 -11.28 -10.49 -1.92
N THR A 45 -11.85 -9.55 -2.67
CA THR A 45 -12.26 -9.79 -4.06
C THR A 45 -11.02 -9.93 -4.96
N ASP A 46 -11.17 -10.52 -6.15
CA ASP A 46 -10.06 -10.65 -7.10
C ASP A 46 -9.40 -9.31 -7.47
N ILE A 47 -10.20 -8.25 -7.59
CA ILE A 47 -9.70 -6.90 -7.87
C ILE A 47 -8.92 -6.36 -6.66
N GLU A 48 -9.45 -6.51 -5.44
CA GLU A 48 -8.75 -6.14 -4.21
C GLU A 48 -7.42 -6.90 -4.09
N GLN A 49 -7.45 -8.21 -4.28
CA GLN A 49 -6.28 -9.07 -4.21
C GLN A 49 -5.21 -8.64 -5.21
N SER A 50 -5.60 -8.37 -6.47
CA SER A 50 -4.69 -7.90 -7.51
C SER A 50 -4.10 -6.53 -7.16
N ALA A 51 -4.93 -5.56 -6.80
CA ALA A 51 -4.49 -4.19 -6.53
C ALA A 51 -3.57 -4.13 -5.30
N PHE A 52 -3.94 -4.83 -4.21
CA PHE A 52 -3.14 -4.87 -3.00
C PHE A 52 -1.83 -5.65 -3.19
N SER A 53 -1.83 -6.73 -3.97
CA SER A 53 -0.59 -7.44 -4.28
C SER A 53 0.40 -6.59 -5.10
N GLU A 54 -0.10 -5.77 -6.03
CA GLU A 54 0.72 -4.83 -6.78
C GLU A 54 1.30 -3.71 -5.90
N LEU A 55 0.51 -3.24 -4.93
CA LEU A 55 0.96 -2.25 -3.95
C LEU A 55 2.02 -2.82 -3.00
N ASP A 56 1.84 -4.05 -2.52
CA ASP A 56 2.76 -4.73 -1.61
C ASP A 56 4.18 -4.86 -2.18
N LYS A 57 4.31 -5.08 -3.50
CA LYS A 57 5.60 -5.12 -4.20
C LYS A 57 6.40 -3.81 -4.06
N ILE A 58 5.70 -2.68 -3.99
CA ILE A 58 6.31 -1.35 -3.87
C ILE A 58 6.51 -1.00 -2.40
N SER A 59 5.48 -1.19 -1.56
CA SER A 59 5.51 -0.80 -0.15
C SER A 59 6.53 -1.61 0.67
N SER A 60 6.72 -2.89 0.36
CA SER A 60 7.74 -3.75 1.01
C SER A 60 9.19 -3.36 0.71
N ARG A 61 9.41 -2.49 -0.28
CA ARG A 61 10.73 -2.04 -0.74
C ARG A 61 10.83 -0.52 -0.82
N TYR A 62 10.00 0.18 -0.06
CA TYR A 62 10.10 1.62 0.07
C TYR A 62 11.34 2.02 0.89
N THR A 63 11.98 3.12 0.49
CA THR A 63 13.02 3.81 1.28
C THR A 63 12.97 5.31 1.00
N ASP A 64 13.28 6.11 2.01
CA ASP A 64 13.56 7.55 1.92
C ASP A 64 15.07 7.86 1.97
N VAL A 65 15.93 6.83 2.00
CA VAL A 65 17.38 6.96 2.00
C VAL A 65 17.89 6.99 0.56
N GLU A 66 18.37 8.15 0.11
CA GLU A 66 18.89 8.34 -1.25
C GLU A 66 20.01 7.35 -1.61
N GLU A 67 20.86 7.02 -0.63
CA GLU A 67 21.98 6.11 -0.81
C GLU A 67 21.54 4.67 -1.14
N ASP A 68 20.40 4.21 -0.61
CA ASP A 68 19.82 2.91 -0.96
C ASP A 68 19.37 2.88 -2.43
N LEU A 69 18.77 3.98 -2.90
CA LEU A 69 18.31 4.14 -4.28
C LEU A 69 19.49 4.13 -5.26
N ILE A 70 20.60 4.79 -4.90
CA ILE A 70 21.83 4.85 -5.72
C ILE A 70 22.52 3.49 -5.72
N LYS A 71 22.67 2.85 -4.56
CA LYS A 71 23.44 1.61 -4.41
C LYS A 71 22.72 0.39 -4.97
N TYR A 72 21.39 0.38 -4.93
CA TYR A 72 20.57 -0.75 -5.37
C TYR A 72 19.49 -0.32 -6.38
N PRO A 73 19.89 0.13 -7.59
CA PRO A 73 18.96 0.61 -8.59
C PRO A 73 17.93 -0.46 -8.96
N GLY A 74 16.65 -0.07 -8.99
CA GLY A 74 15.53 -0.96 -9.29
C GLY A 74 15.13 -1.93 -8.16
N THR A 75 15.84 -1.90 -7.02
CA THR A 75 15.48 -2.70 -5.84
C THR A 75 14.54 -1.95 -4.90
N TYR A 76 14.82 -0.67 -4.67
CA TYR A 76 14.03 0.17 -3.78
C TYR A 76 13.20 1.19 -4.55
N TYR A 77 12.12 1.63 -3.91
CA TYR A 77 11.21 2.65 -4.44
C TYR A 77 11.19 3.87 -3.54
N ASN A 78 11.20 5.04 -4.16
CA ASN A 78 11.16 6.31 -3.46
C ASN A 78 9.71 6.75 -3.12
N GLU A 79 9.57 7.88 -2.43
CA GLU A 79 8.28 8.45 -2.04
C GLU A 79 7.34 8.72 -3.22
N GLU A 80 7.86 9.20 -4.36
CA GLU A 80 7.03 9.51 -5.52
C GLU A 80 6.46 8.24 -6.15
N GLN A 81 7.27 7.18 -6.26
CA GLN A 81 6.86 5.87 -6.77
C GLN A 81 5.85 5.19 -5.83
N LEU A 82 6.07 5.29 -4.51
CA LEU A 82 5.12 4.81 -3.51
C LEU A 82 3.78 5.53 -3.66
N LYS A 83 3.80 6.88 -3.67
CA LYS A 83 2.60 7.70 -3.81
C LYS A 83 1.83 7.39 -5.09
N GLN A 84 2.53 7.26 -6.21
CA GLN A 84 1.93 6.91 -7.49
C GLN A 84 1.24 5.55 -7.43
N LYS A 85 1.90 4.53 -6.86
CA LYS A 85 1.28 3.20 -6.72
C LYS A 85 0.07 3.20 -5.79
N ILE A 86 0.11 3.96 -4.69
CA ILE A 86 -1.04 4.11 -3.78
C ILE A 86 -2.22 4.78 -4.51
N LEU A 87 -1.95 5.77 -5.37
CA LEU A 87 -2.98 6.42 -6.18
C LEU A 87 -3.62 5.46 -7.17
N GLU A 88 -2.81 4.75 -7.96
CA GLU A 88 -3.28 3.75 -8.92
C GLU A 88 -4.13 2.66 -8.23
N THR A 89 -3.70 2.22 -7.04
CA THR A 89 -4.46 1.27 -6.22
C THR A 89 -5.81 1.85 -5.82
N LYS A 90 -5.84 3.11 -5.35
CA LYS A 90 -7.08 3.79 -4.95
C LYS A 90 -8.05 3.92 -6.13
N GLU A 91 -7.56 4.28 -7.31
CA GLU A 91 -8.37 4.43 -8.52
C GLU A 91 -8.95 3.08 -8.97
N LYS A 92 -8.13 2.03 -9.04
CA LYS A 92 -8.56 0.65 -9.39
C LYS A 92 -9.65 0.13 -8.46
N LEU A 93 -9.57 0.42 -7.15
CA LEU A 93 -10.59 0.03 -6.17
C LEU A 93 -11.87 0.88 -6.26
N GLN A 94 -11.79 2.12 -6.73
CA GLN A 94 -12.96 2.98 -6.92
C GLN A 94 -13.76 2.61 -8.18
N GLU A 95 -13.08 2.21 -9.25
CA GLU A 95 -13.72 1.74 -10.49
C GLU A 95 -14.59 0.50 -10.23
N GLN A 96 -14.11 -0.44 -9.39
CA GLN A 96 -14.90 -1.60 -8.96
C GLN A 96 -16.25 -1.23 -8.34
N ARG A 97 -16.32 -0.13 -7.58
CA ARG A 97 -17.57 0.27 -6.89
C ARG A 97 -18.61 0.91 -7.81
N ARG A 98 -18.23 1.22 -9.06
CA ARG A 98 -19.10 1.86 -10.06
C ARG A 98 -19.76 0.84 -10.99
N VAL A 99 -19.36 -0.43 -10.93
CA VAL A 99 -19.89 -1.55 -11.72
C VAL A 99 -20.80 -2.39 -10.83
#